data_AF-A0A448PXQ1-F1
#
_entry.id   AF-A0A448PXQ1-F1
#
_cell.length_a   1.000
_cell.length_b   1.000
_cell.length_c   1.000
_cell.angle_alpha   90.00
_cell.angle_beta   90.00
_cell.angle_gamma   90.00
#
_symmetry.space_group_name_H-M   'P 1'
#
loop_
_entity.id
_entity.type
_entity.pdbx_description
1 polymer ?
#
loop_
_entity_poly.entity_id
_entity_poly.type
_entity_poly.pdbx_seq_one_letter_code
_entity_poly.pdbx_strand_id
1 'polypeptide(L)'
;MNILLLNGGKEFGHSHGELNNTLHKKAKEVLTALGHNIKETVIDAGYDVEAEIEKFLWMDAVIWQMPSWWMHEPWTVKKYIR
;
A
#
# COMPACT_ATOMS: atom_id res chain seq x y z
N MET A 1 -12.33 9.19 -9.12
CA MET A 1 -11.62 9.54 -7.88
C MET A 1 -10.19 9.05 -7.97
N ASN A 2 -9.33 9.72 -7.22
CA ASN A 2 -7.92 9.42 -7.05
C ASN A 2 -7.77 8.48 -5.84
N ILE A 3 -7.28 7.27 -6.05
CA ILE A 3 -7.11 6.28 -4.98
C ILE A 3 -5.62 5.98 -4.82
N LEU A 4 -5.14 6.09 -3.58
CA LEU A 4 -3.79 5.67 -3.21
C LEU A 4 -3.83 4.23 -2.68
N LEU A 5 -3.03 3.35 -3.27
CA LEU A 5 -2.85 1.99 -2.79
C LEU A 5 -1.50 1.86 -2.08
N LEU A 6 -1.52 1.49 -0.81
CA LEU A 6 -0.31 1.27 -0.02
C LEU A 6 -0.15 -0.22 0.25
N ASN A 7 0.91 -0.81 -0.31
CA ASN A 7 1.29 -2.19 -0.06
C ASN A 7 2.28 -2.25 1.10
N GLY A 8 1.77 -2.65 2.26
CA GLY A 8 2.53 -2.97 3.47
C GLY A 8 2.98 -4.43 3.55
N GLY A 9 2.84 -5.19 2.46
CA GLY A 9 3.42 -6.52 2.32
C GLY A 9 4.93 -6.46 2.54
N LYS A 10 5.42 -7.34 3.41
CA LYS A 10 6.84 -7.47 3.72
C LYS A 10 7.26 -8.92 3.52
N GLU A 11 8.39 -9.10 2.84
CA GLU A 11 9.07 -10.39 2.79
C GLU A 11 9.85 -10.56 4.09
N PHE A 12 9.41 -11.49 4.95
CA PHE A 12 10.05 -11.74 6.24
C PHE A 12 9.73 -13.14 6.76
N GLY A 13 10.78 -13.91 7.06
CA GLY A 13 10.67 -15.28 7.53
C GLY A 13 9.93 -16.16 6.52
N HIS A 14 8.89 -16.88 6.96
CA HIS A 14 8.05 -17.70 6.07
C HIS A 14 7.01 -16.88 5.27
N SER A 15 6.83 -15.60 5.59
CA SER A 15 5.86 -14.74 4.88
C SER A 15 6.53 -14.14 3.65
N HIS A 16 6.17 -14.65 2.47
CA HIS A 16 6.72 -14.15 1.19
C HIS A 16 5.97 -12.91 0.67
N GLY A 17 5.04 -12.36 1.45
CA GLY A 17 4.21 -11.21 1.05
C GLY A 17 3.24 -11.48 -0.13
N GLU A 18 3.24 -12.68 -0.69
CA GLU A 18 2.56 -13.02 -1.96
C GLU A 18 1.06 -12.73 -1.94
N LEU A 19 0.35 -13.04 -0.85
CA LEU A 19 -1.07 -12.73 -0.73
C LEU A 19 -1.34 -11.21 -0.76
N ASN A 20 -0.55 -10.41 -0.04
CA ASN A 20 -0.71 -8.96 -0.05
C ASN A 20 -0.42 -8.40 -1.45
N ASN A 21 0.64 -8.88 -2.10
CA ASN A 21 0.98 -8.48 -3.47
C ASN A 21 -0.14 -8.83 -4.46
N THR A 22 -0.75 -10.02 -4.30
CA THR A 22 -1.84 -10.50 -5.15
C THR A 22 -3.11 -9.67 -4.95
N LEU A 23 -3.50 -9.41 -3.71
CA LEU A 23 -4.67 -8.58 -3.38
C LEU A 23 -4.46 -7.13 -3.82
N HIS A 24 -3.26 -6.59 -3.63
CA HIS A 24 -2.89 -5.23 -4.07
C HIS A 24 -2.99 -5.11 -5.59
N LYS A 25 -2.42 -6.07 -6.33
CA LYS A 25 -2.54 -6.13 -7.80
C LYS A 25 -4.01 -6.23 -8.21
N LYS A 26 -4.80 -7.08 -7.54
CA LYS A 26 -6.22 -7.24 -7.84
C LYS A 26 -7.01 -5.95 -7.60
N ALA A 27 -6.72 -5.22 -6.52
CA ALA A 27 -7.32 -3.92 -6.23
C ALA A 27 -7.00 -2.91 -7.34
N LYS A 28 -5.73 -2.83 -7.76
CA LYS A 28 -5.31 -1.96 -8.87
C LYS A 28 -6.06 -2.27 -10.16
N GLU A 29 -6.15 -3.54 -10.55
CA GLU A 29 -6.88 -3.98 -11.75
C GLU A 29 -8.36 -3.58 -11.70
N VAL A 30 -9.04 -3.90 -10.61
CA VAL A 30 -10.48 -3.63 -10.45
C VAL A 30 -10.76 -2.13 -10.42
N LEU A 31 -10.02 -1.36 -9.62
CA LEU A 31 -10.28 0.07 -9.46
C LEU A 31 -9.93 0.87 -10.73
N THR A 32 -8.87 0.47 -11.45
CA THR A 32 -8.56 1.04 -12.76
C THR A 32 -9.67 0.73 -13.77
N ALA A 33 -10.18 -0.51 -13.80
CA ALA A 33 -11.28 -0.89 -14.68
C ALA A 33 -12.59 -0.15 -14.37
N LEU A 34 -12.80 0.26 -13.12
CA LEU A 34 -13.92 1.11 -12.70
C LEU A 34 -13.72 2.60 -13.04
N GLY A 35 -12.61 2.99 -13.67
CA GLY A 35 -12.34 4.35 -14.11
C GLY A 35 -11.76 5.26 -13.02
N HIS A 36 -11.13 4.70 -11.98
CA HIS A 36 -10.42 5.47 -10.96
C HIS A 36 -8.96 5.72 -11.36
N ASN A 37 -8.41 6.86 -10.94
CA ASN A 37 -6.98 7.12 -11.08
C ASN A 37 -6.26 6.49 -9.91
N ILE A 38 -5.17 5.77 -10.17
CA ILE A 38 -4.44 5.02 -9.14
C ILE A 38 -3.00 5.52 -9.04
N LYS A 39 -2.57 5.81 -7.81
CA LYS A 39 -1.15 5.85 -7.43
C LYS A 39 -0.91 4.73 -6.43
N GLU A 40 0.29 4.17 -6.43
CA GLU A 40 0.65 3.09 -5.50
C GLU A 40 2.03 3.30 -4.89
N THR A 41 2.22 2.72 -3.71
CA THR A 41 3.51 2.63 -3.04
C THR A 41 3.69 1.24 -2.45
N VAL A 42 4.84 0.62 -2.72
CA VAL A 42 5.27 -0.58 -2.02
C VAL A 42 6.22 -0.15 -0.90
N ILE A 43 5.73 -0.19 0.34
CA ILE A 43 6.42 0.41 1.50
C ILE A 43 7.79 -0.23 1.71
N ASP A 44 7.90 -1.54 1.50
CA ASP A 44 9.15 -2.29 1.69
C ASP A 44 10.21 -2.00 0.60
N ALA A 45 9.81 -1.44 -0.54
CA ALA A 45 10.72 -1.05 -1.62
C ALA A 45 11.42 0.30 -1.36
N GLY A 46 11.05 0.98 -0.27
CA GLY A 46 11.49 2.35 0.01
C GLY A 46 10.61 3.39 -0.67
N TYR A 47 10.62 4.61 -0.13
CA TYR A 47 9.81 5.73 -0.57
C TYR A 47 10.48 7.06 -0.19
N ASP A 48 10.18 8.11 -0.94
CA ASP A 48 10.55 9.49 -0.62
C ASP A 48 9.40 10.15 0.15
N VAL A 49 9.70 10.75 1.30
CA VAL A 49 8.66 11.26 2.21
C VAL A 49 7.85 12.37 1.57
N GLU A 50 8.49 13.31 0.88
CA GLU A 50 7.81 14.44 0.24
C GLU A 50 6.88 13.95 -0.89
N ALA A 51 7.35 13.00 -1.71
CA ALA A 51 6.53 12.38 -2.74
C ALA A 51 5.31 11.62 -2.18
N GLU A 52 5.44 10.98 -1.01
CA GLU A 52 4.30 10.34 -0.34
C GLU A 52 3.31 11.37 0.21
N ILE A 53 3.78 12.49 0.75
CA ILE A 53 2.89 13.60 1.19
C ILE A 53 2.08 14.13 0.00
N GLU A 54 2.70 14.32 -1.16
CA GLU A 54 1.99 14.74 -2.38
C GLU A 54 0.94 13.71 -2.83
N LYS A 55 1.20 12.41 -2.67
CA LYS A 55 0.20 11.36 -2.94
C LYS A 55 -0.99 11.46 -1.98
N PHE A 56 -0.74 11.76 -0.71
CA PHE A 56 -1.80 11.97 0.29
C PHE A 56 -2.64 13.22 0.02
N LEU A 57 -2.04 14.29 -0.52
CA LEU A 57 -2.78 15.48 -0.94
C LEU A 57 -3.60 15.24 -2.23
N TRP A 58 -3.12 14.36 -3.10
CA TRP A 58 -3.74 14.05 -4.39
C TRP A 58 -4.95 13.11 -4.27
N MET A 59 -4.97 12.24 -3.27
CA MET A 59 -5.95 11.16 -3.16
C MET A 59 -7.28 11.61 -2.54
N ASP A 60 -8.37 11.02 -3.03
CA ASP A 60 -9.69 11.07 -2.40
C ASP A 60 -9.86 9.94 -1.37
N ALA A 61 -9.17 8.81 -1.56
CA ALA A 61 -9.22 7.65 -0.69
C ALA A 61 -7.89 6.89 -0.66
N VAL A 62 -7.62 6.18 0.44
CA VAL A 62 -6.44 5.32 0.62
C VAL A 62 -6.84 3.89 0.98
N ILE A 63 -6.16 2.91 0.40
CA ILE A 63 -6.30 1.49 0.76
C ILE A 63 -4.97 1.00 1.32
N TRP A 64 -5.00 0.52 2.55
CA TRP A 64 -3.86 -0.11 3.22
C TRP A 64 -3.95 -1.63 3.08
N GLN A 65 -3.21 -2.17 2.12
CA GLN A 65 -3.07 -3.62 1.98
C GLN A 65 -1.86 -4.08 2.79
N MET A 66 -2.09 -4.69 3.94
CA MET A 66 -1.02 -5.13 4.84
C MET A 66 -1.39 -6.41 5.60
N PRO A 67 -0.41 -7.27 5.94
CA PRO A 67 -0.65 -8.40 6.84
C PRO A 67 -0.81 -7.90 8.27
N SER A 68 -1.53 -8.65 9.10
CA SER A 68 -1.50 -8.43 10.55
C SER A 68 -0.26 -9.10 11.15
N TRP A 69 0.60 -8.32 11.78
CA TRP A 69 1.74 -8.77 12.58
C TRP A 69 1.52 -8.36 14.03
N TRP A 70 1.48 -9.34 14.93
CA TRP A 70 1.27 -9.10 16.37
C TRP A 70 0.03 -8.24 16.66
N MET A 71 -1.12 -8.63 16.09
CA MET A 71 -2.42 -7.95 16.21
C MET A 71 -2.54 -6.60 15.49
N HIS A 72 -1.48 -6.12 14.82
CA HIS A 72 -1.44 -4.77 14.25
C HIS A 72 -0.73 -4.72 12.88
N GLU A 73 -0.51 -3.51 12.37
CA GLU A 73 0.30 -3.26 11.19
C GLU A 73 1.77 -3.67 11.37
N PRO A 74 2.47 -4.08 10.30
CA PRO A 74 3.91 -4.31 10.36
C PRO A 74 4.66 -3.03 10.76
N TRP A 75 5.81 -3.18 11.40
CA TRP A 75 6.61 -2.03 11.84
C TRP A 75 7.03 -1.11 10.68
N THR A 76 7.18 -1.63 9.46
CA THR A 76 7.47 -0.84 8.26
C THR A 76 6.32 0.08 7.91
N VAL A 77 5.08 -0.39 8.05
CA VAL A 77 3.87 0.42 7.87
C VAL A 77 3.76 1.46 8.99
N LYS A 78 4.04 1.09 10.24
CA LYS A 78 4.07 2.04 11.36
C LYS A 78 5.10 3.16 11.12
N LYS A 79 6.27 2.81 10.56
CA LYS A 79 7.34 3.75 10.19
C LYS A 79 6.93 4.65 9.02
N TYR A 80 6.16 4.14 8.06
CA TYR A 80 5.60 4.95 6.98
C TYR A 80 4.65 6.03 7.51
N ILE A 81 3.87 5.73 8.54
CA ILE A 81 2.91 6.68 9.15
C ILE A 81 3.61 7.69 10.08
N ARG A 82 4.78 7.36 10.64
CA ARG A 82 5.49 8.21 11.62
C ARG A 82 6.40 9.21 10.94
#